data_AF-A0AAW2KSZ0-F1
#
_entry.id   AF-A0AAW2KSZ0-F1
#
_cell.length_a   1.000
_cell.length_b   1.000
_cell.length_c   1.000
_cell.angle_alpha   90.00
_cell.angle_beta   90.00
_cell.angle_gamma   90.00
#
_symmetry.space_group_name_H-M   'P 1'
#
loop_
_entity.id
_entity.type
_entity.pdbx_description
1 polymer ?
#
loop_
_entity_poly.entity_id
_entity_poly.type
_entity_poly.pdbx_seq_one_letter_code
_entity_poly.pdbx_strand_id
1 'polypeptide(L)'
;PRADPSGETHAPRTKTLSDIDDQEGLRCHVAGIQFYRKNPVMDGKDPVMIIRDAVARALVFYYPLAGRLREAASRKLVVDCTGEGVLFIEADADAAVRRLPSAAMCRAPAAW
;
A
#
# COMPACT_ATOMS: atom_id res chain seq x y z
N PRO A 1 -7.11 -1.69 -14.78
CA PRO A 1 -8.45 -2.27 -15.03
C PRO A 1 -8.50 -2.95 -16.42
N ARG A 2 -8.53 -4.29 -16.46
CA ARG A 2 -9.01 -4.97 -17.67
C ARG A 2 -10.53 -4.99 -17.59
N ALA A 3 -11.20 -4.37 -18.56
CA ALA A 3 -12.63 -4.55 -18.73
C ALA A 3 -12.87 -6.00 -19.16
N ASP A 4 -13.74 -6.68 -18.42
CA ASP A 4 -14.31 -7.96 -18.84
C ASP A 4 -15.30 -7.69 -20.01
N PRO A 5 -15.22 -8.41 -21.13
CA PRO A 5 -16.14 -8.25 -22.26
C PRO A 5 -17.62 -8.52 -21.94
N SER A 6 -17.98 -8.99 -20.75
CA SER A 6 -19.35 -9.32 -20.34
C SER A 6 -20.21 -8.12 -19.92
N GLY A 7 -19.62 -6.96 -19.60
CA GLY A 7 -20.38 -5.81 -19.11
C GLY A 7 -21.04 -6.02 -17.73
N GLU A 8 -20.80 -7.15 -17.07
CA GLU A 8 -21.25 -7.40 -15.70
C GLU A 8 -20.25 -6.81 -14.71
N THR A 9 -20.70 -5.82 -13.93
CA THR A 9 -20.01 -5.41 -12.71
C THR A 9 -20.03 -6.58 -11.74
N HIS A 10 -18.96 -7.37 -11.73
CA HIS A 10 -18.79 -8.42 -10.74
C HIS A 10 -18.92 -7.78 -9.34
N ALA A 11 -19.79 -8.35 -8.49
CA ALA A 11 -20.01 -7.82 -7.15
C ALA A 11 -18.66 -7.60 -6.44
N PRO A 12 -18.48 -6.49 -5.71
CA PRO A 12 -17.24 -6.21 -5.01
C PRO A 12 -16.80 -7.43 -4.20
N ARG A 13 -15.61 -7.95 -4.49
CA ARG A 13 -15.13 -9.17 -3.82
C ARG A 13 -14.70 -8.79 -2.40
N THR A 14 -15.47 -9.18 -1.40
CA THR A 14 -15.07 -8.97 -0.01
C THR A 14 -14.15 -10.11 0.47
N LYS A 15 -13.12 -9.77 1.25
CA LYS A 15 -12.19 -10.69 1.88
C LYS A 15 -12.19 -10.51 3.40
N THR A 16 -12.57 -11.54 4.13
CA THR A 16 -12.48 -11.53 5.60
C THR A 16 -11.04 -11.77 6.04
N LEU A 17 -10.55 -10.98 7.01
CA LEU A 17 -9.23 -11.19 7.59
C LEU A 17 -9.20 -12.45 8.46
N SER A 18 -8.06 -13.15 8.47
CA SER A 18 -7.86 -14.27 9.38
C SER A 18 -7.77 -13.80 10.83
N ASP A 19 -7.83 -14.70 11.81
CA ASP A 19 -7.70 -14.33 13.22
C ASP A 19 -6.29 -13.84 13.59
N ILE A 20 -5.28 -14.21 12.78
CA ILE A 20 -3.92 -13.68 12.92
C ILE A 20 -3.87 -12.22 12.44
N ASP A 21 -4.52 -11.91 11.32
CA ASP A 21 -4.47 -10.58 10.70
C ASP A 21 -5.41 -9.56 11.39
N ASP A 22 -6.42 -10.03 12.13
CA ASP A 22 -7.47 -9.20 12.74
C ASP A 22 -7.15 -8.72 14.17
N GLN A 23 -5.96 -9.05 14.68
CA GLN A 23 -5.52 -8.66 16.03
C GLN A 23 -5.48 -7.13 16.19
N GLU A 24 -6.02 -6.62 17.31
CA GLU A 24 -6.10 -5.17 17.57
C GLU A 24 -4.72 -4.48 17.49
N GLY A 25 -3.65 -5.14 17.97
CA GLY A 25 -2.28 -4.61 17.91
C GLY A 25 -1.73 -4.44 16.48
N LEU A 26 -2.33 -5.10 15.49
CA LEU A 26 -1.97 -4.98 14.07
C LEU A 26 -2.81 -3.94 13.32
N ARG A 27 -3.81 -3.33 13.97
CA ARG A 27 -4.68 -2.30 13.39
C ARG A 27 -4.00 -0.93 13.33
N CYS A 28 -2.77 -0.89 12.84
CA CYS A 28 -1.99 0.31 12.62
C CYS A 28 -1.30 0.27 11.25
N HIS A 29 -0.93 1.44 10.72
CA HIS A 29 -0.11 1.50 9.52
C HIS A 29 1.36 1.27 9.90
N VAL A 30 1.96 0.22 9.35
CA VAL A 30 3.40 -0.02 9.46
C VAL A 30 4.12 0.95 8.53
N ALA A 31 4.79 1.95 9.11
CA ALA A 31 5.58 2.91 8.35
C ALA A 31 7.02 2.41 8.13
N GLY A 32 7.50 2.52 6.90
CA GLY A 32 8.89 2.21 6.54
C GLY A 32 9.38 3.14 5.43
N ILE A 33 10.66 3.50 5.49
CA ILE A 33 11.32 4.34 4.48
C ILE A 33 12.51 3.56 3.92
N GLN A 34 12.59 3.43 2.60
CA GLN A 34 13.70 2.79 1.91
C GLN A 34 14.49 3.82 1.11
N PHE A 35 15.81 3.79 1.23
CA PHE A 35 16.72 4.67 0.51
C PHE A 35 17.49 3.91 -0.55
N TYR A 36 17.50 4.42 -1.78
CA TYR A 36 18.25 3.86 -2.89
C TYR A 36 19.28 4.86 -3.39
N ARG A 37 20.47 4.38 -3.75
CA ARG A 37 21.49 5.22 -4.40
C ARG A 37 21.09 5.47 -5.85
N LYS A 38 21.49 6.63 -6.39
CA LYS A 38 21.35 6.93 -7.82
C LYS A 38 22.02 5.82 -8.64
N ASN A 39 21.28 5.28 -9.62
CA ASN A 39 21.80 4.34 -10.59
C ASN A 39 22.00 5.05 -11.95
N PRO A 40 23.23 5.12 -12.49
CA PRO A 40 23.48 5.77 -13.79
C PRO A 40 22.66 5.20 -14.95
N VAL A 41 22.25 3.93 -14.91
CA VAL A 41 21.40 3.30 -15.94
C VAL A 41 19.98 3.89 -15.99
N MET A 42 19.60 4.65 -14.96
CA MET A 42 18.31 5.33 -14.86
C MET A 42 18.41 6.81 -15.26
N ASP A 43 19.56 7.28 -15.73
CA ASP A 43 19.71 8.66 -16.18
C ASP A 43 18.73 8.98 -17.33
N GLY A 44 18.09 10.15 -17.23
CA GLY A 44 17.08 10.61 -18.19
C GLY A 44 15.71 9.93 -18.06
N LYS A 45 15.51 8.99 -17.12
CA LYS A 45 14.21 8.38 -16.85
C LYS A 45 13.55 9.05 -15.65
N ASP A 46 12.24 9.24 -15.75
CA ASP A 46 11.43 9.75 -14.64
C ASP A 46 11.12 8.62 -13.63
N PRO A 47 11.70 8.65 -12.41
CA PRO A 47 11.45 7.63 -11.41
C PRO A 47 10.00 7.58 -10.94
N VAL A 48 9.28 8.70 -10.97
CA VAL A 48 7.89 8.81 -10.52
C VAL A 48 7.00 7.93 -11.39
N MET A 49 7.11 8.11 -12.71
CA MET A 49 6.36 7.32 -13.69
C MET A 49 6.71 5.84 -13.62
N ILE A 50 8.00 5.50 -13.49
CA ILE A 50 8.45 4.10 -13.39
C ILE A 50 7.85 3.41 -12.16
N ILE A 51 7.90 4.06 -10.99
CA ILE A 51 7.41 3.46 -9.74
C ILE A 51 5.88 3.37 -9.79
N ARG A 52 5.19 4.43 -10.24
CA ARG A 52 3.73 4.45 -10.37
C ARG A 52 3.23 3.30 -11.26
N ASP A 53 3.86 3.10 -12.41
CA ASP A 53 3.52 2.04 -13.35
C ASP A 53 3.81 0.64 -12.78
N ALA A 54 4.94 0.49 -12.08
CA ALA A 54 5.29 -0.78 -11.44
C ALA A 54 4.29 -1.16 -10.34
N VAL A 55 3.90 -0.20 -9.48
CA VAL A 55 2.89 -0.40 -8.44
C VAL A 55 1.54 -0.74 -9.07
N ALA A 56 1.11 -0.03 -10.11
CA ALA A 56 -0.14 -0.31 -10.80
C ALA A 56 -0.19 -1.74 -11.37
N ARG A 57 0.91 -2.24 -11.94
CA ARG A 57 1.01 -3.64 -12.40
C ARG A 57 0.99 -4.63 -11.25
N ALA A 58 1.68 -4.34 -10.15
CA ALA A 58 1.71 -5.21 -8.98
C ALA A 58 0.31 -5.35 -8.34
N LEU A 59 -0.44 -4.26 -8.24
CA LEU A 59 -1.79 -4.26 -7.66
C LEU A 59 -2.81 -5.12 -8.42
N VAL A 60 -2.54 -5.54 -9.66
CA VAL A 60 -3.37 -6.55 -10.33
C VAL A 60 -3.29 -7.90 -9.59
N PHE A 61 -2.10 -8.28 -9.12
CA PHE A 61 -1.88 -9.53 -8.40
C PHE A 61 -2.19 -9.36 -6.91
N TYR A 62 -1.84 -8.20 -6.34
CA TYR A 62 -2.08 -7.84 -4.95
C TYR A 62 -3.35 -7.00 -4.77
N TYR A 63 -4.42 -7.37 -5.48
CA TYR A 63 -5.65 -6.58 -5.58
C TYR A 63 -6.32 -6.22 -4.23
N PRO A 64 -6.23 -6.99 -3.13
CA PRO A 64 -6.80 -6.55 -1.86
C PRO A 64 -6.18 -5.26 -1.33
N LEU A 65 -4.91 -4.98 -1.65
CA LEU A 65 -4.22 -3.75 -1.23
C LEU A 65 -4.81 -2.49 -1.91
N ALA A 66 -5.52 -2.66 -3.03
CA ALA A 66 -6.22 -1.58 -3.72
C ALA A 66 -7.69 -1.43 -3.26
N GLY A 67 -8.11 -2.15 -2.21
CA GLY A 67 -9.45 -2.10 -1.64
C GLY A 67 -9.57 -1.15 -0.44
N ARG A 68 -10.63 -1.32 0.34
CA ARG A 68 -10.87 -0.59 1.60
C ARG A 68 -11.15 -1.54 2.75
N LEU A 69 -10.48 -1.29 3.86
CA LEU A 69 -10.72 -2.00 5.11
C LEU A 69 -11.98 -1.46 5.78
N ARG A 70 -12.81 -2.35 6.32
CA ARG A 70 -14.04 -2.00 7.02
C ARG A 70 -14.29 -2.98 8.17
N GLU A 71 -14.84 -2.50 9.29
CA GLU A 71 -15.34 -3.37 10.36
C GLU A 71 -16.71 -3.96 9.97
N ALA A 72 -16.88 -5.26 10.19
CA ALA A 72 -18.13 -6.00 10.06
C ALA A 72 -18.69 -6.35 11.45
N ALA A 73 -19.64 -7.30 11.52
CA ALA A 73 -20.20 -7.77 12.78
C ALA A 73 -19.09 -8.22 13.75
N SER A 74 -19.29 -7.96 15.04
CA SER A 74 -18.34 -8.31 16.10
C SER A 74 -16.94 -7.71 15.90
N ARG A 75 -16.84 -6.53 15.26
CA ARG A 75 -15.58 -5.84 14.94
C ARG A 75 -14.62 -6.63 14.04
N LYS A 76 -15.08 -7.70 13.38
CA LYS A 76 -14.26 -8.47 12.43
C LYS A 76 -13.89 -7.60 11.24
N LEU A 77 -12.61 -7.53 10.88
CA LEU A 77 -12.19 -6.75 9.72
C LEU A 77 -12.41 -7.52 8.40
N VAL A 78 -12.86 -6.78 7.40
CA VAL A 78 -12.99 -7.23 6.00
C VAL A 78 -12.39 -6.20 5.06
N VAL A 79 -11.92 -6.66 3.91
CA VAL A 79 -11.47 -5.80 2.80
C VAL A 79 -12.49 -5.89 1.68
N ASP A 80 -13.13 -4.76 1.36
CA ASP A 80 -13.91 -4.61 0.15
C ASP A 80 -12.94 -4.34 -1.01
N CYS A 81 -12.76 -5.34 -1.88
CA CYS A 81 -11.78 -5.27 -2.98
C CYS A 81 -12.35 -4.54 -4.19
N THR A 82 -12.63 -3.24 -4.03
CA THR A 82 -13.25 -2.34 -5.03
C THR A 82 -12.29 -1.87 -6.11
N GLY A 83 -10.98 -2.04 -5.92
CA GLY A 83 -9.97 -1.59 -6.88
C GLY A 83 -9.82 -0.07 -6.94
N GLU A 84 -10.25 0.66 -5.89
CA GLU A 84 -10.07 2.11 -5.78
C GLU A 84 -8.60 2.57 -5.80
N GLY A 85 -7.66 1.64 -5.61
CA GLY A 85 -6.23 1.90 -5.69
C GLY A 85 -5.63 2.36 -4.37
N VAL A 86 -4.37 2.76 -4.47
CA VAL A 86 -3.54 3.23 -3.34
C VAL A 86 -3.17 4.69 -3.53
N LEU A 87 -2.95 5.39 -2.42
CA LEU A 87 -2.41 6.74 -2.43
C LEU A 87 -0.93 6.68 -2.87
N PHE A 88 -0.58 7.48 -3.87
CA PHE A 88 0.79 7.65 -4.36
C PHE A 88 1.13 9.14 -4.33
N ILE A 89 2.14 9.52 -3.56
CA ILE A 89 2.57 10.91 -3.38
C ILE A 89 4.01 11.03 -3.86
N GLU A 90 4.24 12.04 -4.68
CA GLU A 90 5.56 12.51 -5.09
C GLU A 90 5.97 13.69 -4.21
N ALA A 91 7.25 13.74 -3.84
CA ALA A 91 7.82 14.86 -3.12
C ALA A 91 9.32 14.97 -3.41
N ASP A 92 9.80 16.20 -3.49
CA ASP A 92 11.22 16.54 -3.57
C ASP A 92 11.70 17.11 -2.24
N ALA A 93 12.97 16.86 -1.91
CA ALA A 93 13.61 17.41 -0.74
C ALA A 93 15.02 17.90 -1.08
N ASP A 94 15.31 19.15 -0.72
CA ASP A 94 16.67 19.70 -0.79
C ASP A 94 17.50 19.24 0.42
N ALA A 95 17.73 17.92 0.49
CA ALA A 95 18.45 17.29 1.58
C ALA A 95 19.25 16.08 1.10
N ALA A 96 20.47 15.92 1.61
CA ALA A 96 21.25 14.71 1.38
C ALA A 96 20.73 13.56 2.25
N VAL A 97 20.34 12.45 1.63
CA VAL A 97 19.89 11.21 2.31
C VAL A 97 20.84 10.77 3.44
N ARG A 98 22.16 10.96 3.29
CA ARG A 98 23.18 10.63 4.31
C ARG A 98 22.95 11.33 5.66
N ARG A 99 22.20 12.44 5.68
CA ARG A 99 21.92 13.23 6.89
C ARG A 99 20.67 12.74 7.63
N LEU A 100 19.96 11.75 7.12
CA LEU A 100 18.76 11.20 7.75
C LEU A 100 19.13 10.10 8.75
N PRO A 101 18.54 10.09 9.96
CA PRO A 101 18.73 9.01 10.92
C PRO A 101 18.18 7.69 10.35
N SER A 102 18.79 6.56 10.72
CA SER A 102 18.27 5.23 10.34
C SER A 102 16.86 5.03 10.88
N ALA A 103 15.99 4.39 10.09
CA ALA A 103 14.57 4.23 10.38
C ALA A 103 14.29 3.75 11.81
N ALA A 104 13.41 4.45 12.52
CA ALA A 104 12.82 3.99 13.77
C ALA A 104 11.48 3.31 13.46
N MET A 105 11.29 2.08 13.92
CA MET A 105 9.99 1.40 13.87
C MET A 105 8.97 2.22 14.67
N CYS A 106 7.74 2.36 14.17
CA CYS A 106 6.62 2.87 14.95
C CYS A 106 6.54 2.08 16.27
N ARG A 107 6.86 2.74 17.39
CA ARG A 107 6.58 2.17 18.71
C ARG A 107 5.07 2.26 18.88
N ALA A 108 4.40 1.12 19.05
CA ALA A 108 3.06 1.14 19.60
C ALA A 108 3.12 1.90 20.94
N PRO A 109 2.18 2.81 21.23
CA PRO A 109 2.11 3.42 22.55
C PRO A 109 2.01 2.28 23.59
N ALA A 110 2.86 2.35 24.62
CA ALA A 110 2.72 1.50 25.79
C ALA A 110 1.40 1.87 26.47
N ALA A 111 0.34 1.15 26.14
CA ALA A 111 -0.93 1.18 26.84
C ALA A 111 -1.36 -0.27 27.06
N TRP A 112 -0.76 -0.86 28.10
CA TRP A 112 -1.40 -1.85 28.97
C TRP A 112 -1.25 -1.32 30.38
#